data_AF-A0A316DC55-F1
#
_entry.id   AF-A0A316DC55-F1
#
_cell.length_a   1.000
_cell.length_b   1.000
_cell.length_c   1.000
_cell.angle_alpha   90.00
_cell.angle_beta   90.00
_cell.angle_gamma   90.00
#
_symmetry.space_group_name_H-M   'P 1'
#
loop_
_entity.id
_entity.type
_entity.pdbx_description
1 polymer ?
#
loop_
_entity_poly.entity_id
_entity_poly.type
_entity_poly.pdbx_seq_one_letter_code
_entity_poly.pdbx_strand_id
1 'polypeptide(L)'
;MEANVQRIQEKYSANVLHANHVTQLALRLYDDLLDLTELDNARDRSYLEHAASLHDIGHFVNRKKHHHHSYHLISSDCLLDEWPEKLRLWTAVLALNHRNKKLRLEALNAKHHDRAGSLIALLRMADALDYEHDQSVQIERIEIEWEAQQVHLHVQGLPTAEHTERLQGKFQLACHVWDMQFLLHSVEENRQPILLSSST
;
A
#
# COMPACT_ATOMS: atom_id res chain seq x y z
N MET A 1 11.97 -2.51 -17.44
CA MET A 1 11.51 -2.59 -16.03
C MET A 1 10.11 -3.17 -15.94
N GLU A 2 9.08 -2.57 -16.55
CA GLU A 2 7.71 -3.13 -16.60
C GLU A 2 7.67 -4.58 -17.12
N ALA A 3 8.43 -4.89 -18.18
CA ALA A 3 8.54 -6.24 -18.73
C ALA A 3 9.03 -7.30 -17.72
N ASN A 4 9.79 -6.92 -16.69
CA ASN A 4 10.24 -7.86 -15.66
C ASN A 4 9.21 -8.05 -14.55
N VAL A 5 8.43 -7.01 -14.23
CA VAL A 5 7.32 -7.12 -13.29
C VAL A 5 6.31 -8.15 -13.80
N GLN A 6 5.90 -8.05 -15.06
CA GLN A 6 4.98 -9.01 -15.67
C GLN A 6 5.55 -10.44 -15.64
N ARG A 7 6.82 -10.63 -16.01
CA ARG A 7 7.47 -11.94 -15.97
C ARG A 7 7.52 -12.54 -14.56
N ILE A 8 7.75 -11.72 -13.54
CA ILE A 8 7.72 -12.15 -12.13
C ILE A 8 6.30 -12.53 -11.71
N GLN A 9 5.32 -11.70 -12.06
CA GLN A 9 3.90 -11.97 -11.78
C GLN A 9 3.45 -13.29 -12.42
N GLU A 10 3.82 -13.53 -13.69
CA GLU A 10 3.56 -14.79 -14.39
C GLU A 10 4.26 -15.97 -13.72
N LYS A 11 5.57 -15.85 -13.46
CA LYS A 11 6.40 -16.90 -12.83
C LYS A 11 5.86 -17.34 -11.48
N TYR A 12 5.34 -16.41 -10.68
CA TYR A 12 4.81 -16.69 -9.36
C TYR A 12 3.28 -16.71 -9.30
N SER A 13 2.61 -16.84 -10.44
CA SER A 13 1.14 -17.00 -10.50
C SER A 13 0.40 -15.94 -9.67
N ALA A 14 0.85 -14.69 -9.75
CA ALA A 14 0.26 -13.58 -9.02
C ALA A 14 -1.20 -13.36 -9.44
N ASN A 15 -2.04 -12.88 -8.52
CA ASN A 15 -3.33 -12.31 -8.91
C ASN A 15 -3.08 -10.94 -9.54
N VAL A 16 -2.89 -10.93 -10.87
CA VAL A 16 -2.49 -9.72 -11.62
C VAL A 16 -3.58 -8.64 -11.57
N LEU A 17 -4.87 -9.02 -11.56
CA LEU A 17 -5.96 -8.04 -11.48
C LEU A 17 -5.92 -7.27 -10.16
N HIS A 18 -5.81 -8.01 -9.05
CA HIS A 18 -5.65 -7.42 -7.71
C HIS A 18 -4.37 -6.58 -7.61
N ALA A 19 -3.22 -7.14 -8.01
CA ALA A 19 -1.94 -6.44 -7.90
C ALA A 19 -1.94 -5.13 -8.71
N ASN A 20 -2.51 -5.13 -9.91
CA ASN A 20 -2.60 -3.93 -10.74
C ASN A 20 -3.54 -2.89 -10.13
N HIS A 21 -4.68 -3.32 -9.57
CA HIS A 21 -5.62 -2.41 -8.95
C HIS A 21 -5.08 -1.80 -7.66
N VAL A 22 -4.45 -2.59 -6.78
CA VAL A 22 -3.73 -2.08 -5.61
C VAL A 22 -2.61 -1.12 -6.03
N THR A 23 -1.92 -1.39 -7.13
CA THR A 23 -0.90 -0.47 -7.68
C THR A 23 -1.52 0.87 -8.09
N GLN A 24 -2.65 0.86 -8.80
CA GLN A 24 -3.36 2.07 -9.20
C GLN A 24 -3.83 2.88 -7.99
N LEU A 25 -4.43 2.22 -6.99
CA LEU A 25 -4.87 2.85 -5.75
C LEU A 25 -3.69 3.44 -4.97
N ALA A 26 -2.58 2.70 -4.83
CA ALA A 26 -1.40 3.15 -4.11
C ALA A 26 -0.77 4.40 -4.76
N LEU A 27 -0.71 4.42 -6.09
CA LEU A 27 -0.20 5.57 -6.84
C LEU A 27 -1.14 6.77 -6.75
N ARG A 28 -2.47 6.55 -6.81
CA ARG A 28 -3.44 7.64 -6.62
C ARG A 28 -3.33 8.25 -5.22
N LEU A 29 -3.23 7.41 -4.18
CA LEU A 29 -3.01 7.86 -2.81
C LEU A 29 -1.68 8.60 -2.67
N TYR A 30 -0.62 8.13 -3.32
CA TYR A 30 0.69 8.80 -3.29
C TYR A 30 0.60 10.21 -3.89
N ASP A 31 -0.02 10.32 -5.07
CA ASP A 31 -0.09 11.59 -5.80
C ASP A 31 -0.98 12.61 -5.05
N ASP A 32 -2.11 12.18 -4.47
CA ASP A 32 -3.07 13.06 -3.78
C ASP A 32 -2.68 13.38 -2.31
N LEU A 33 -1.90 12.52 -1.65
CA LEU A 33 -1.48 12.72 -0.25
C LEU A 33 -0.04 13.21 -0.12
N LEU A 34 0.61 13.59 -1.23
CA LEU A 34 2.01 14.01 -1.21
C LEU A 34 2.29 15.12 -0.19
N ASP A 35 1.34 16.06 -0.03
CA ASP A 35 1.42 17.18 0.92
C ASP A 35 1.44 16.74 2.41
N LEU A 36 0.96 15.54 2.73
CA LEU A 36 1.07 14.96 4.08
C LEU A 36 2.43 14.29 4.34
N THR A 37 3.25 14.18 3.30
CA THR A 37 4.44 13.33 3.33
C THR A 37 5.70 14.14 3.08
N GLU A 38 6.81 13.76 3.70
CA GLU A 38 8.15 14.26 3.34
C GLU A 38 8.74 13.47 2.16
N LEU A 39 7.90 12.88 1.30
CA LEU A 39 8.35 12.09 0.17
C LEU A 39 8.85 13.02 -0.92
N ASP A 40 10.00 12.65 -1.49
CA ASP A 40 10.63 13.40 -2.56
C ASP A 40 10.56 12.57 -3.83
N ASN A 41 10.47 13.25 -4.98
CA ASN A 41 10.83 12.78 -6.31
C ASN A 41 10.08 11.56 -6.89
N ALA A 42 10.43 11.21 -8.14
CA ALA A 42 9.89 10.08 -8.89
C ALA A 42 10.33 8.68 -8.39
N ARG A 43 11.38 8.58 -7.56
CA ARG A 43 11.92 7.30 -7.08
C ARG A 43 11.01 6.67 -6.03
N ASP A 44 10.43 7.46 -5.14
CA ASP A 44 9.50 6.94 -4.13
C ASP A 44 8.24 6.38 -4.75
N ARG A 45 7.69 7.13 -5.71
CA ARG A 45 6.58 6.66 -6.54
C ARG A 45 6.92 5.33 -7.23
N SER A 46 8.13 5.21 -7.78
CA SER A 46 8.61 3.97 -8.41
C SER A 46 8.79 2.82 -7.41
N TYR A 47 9.32 3.07 -6.21
CA TYR A 47 9.41 2.04 -5.17
C TYR A 47 8.03 1.51 -4.78
N LEU A 48 7.06 2.43 -4.60
CA LEU A 48 5.69 2.08 -4.25
C LEU A 48 5.02 1.28 -5.37
N GLU A 49 5.15 1.72 -6.62
CA GLU A 49 4.60 1.04 -7.80
C GLU A 49 5.06 -0.42 -7.88
N HIS A 50 6.38 -0.64 -7.83
CA HIS A 50 6.93 -1.98 -7.91
C HIS A 50 6.56 -2.83 -6.68
N ALA A 51 6.51 -2.23 -5.49
CA ALA A 51 6.10 -2.93 -4.28
C ALA A 51 4.64 -3.37 -4.35
N ALA A 52 3.74 -2.49 -4.77
CA ALA A 52 2.32 -2.79 -4.95
C ALA A 52 2.10 -3.88 -5.99
N SER A 53 2.82 -3.84 -7.12
CA SER A 53 2.69 -4.85 -8.17
C SER A 53 3.15 -6.25 -7.76
N LEU A 54 4.02 -6.35 -6.73
CA LEU A 54 4.66 -7.59 -6.29
C LEU A 54 4.36 -7.99 -4.84
N HIS A 55 3.51 -7.25 -4.11
CA HIS A 55 3.37 -7.40 -2.66
C HIS A 55 2.92 -8.81 -2.25
N ASP A 56 2.14 -9.47 -3.11
CA ASP A 56 1.46 -10.73 -2.81
C ASP A 56 2.02 -11.97 -3.52
N ILE A 57 3.12 -11.86 -4.27
CA ILE A 57 3.72 -13.00 -5.00
C ILE A 57 4.15 -14.15 -4.07
N GLY A 58 4.38 -13.88 -2.78
CA GLY A 58 4.70 -14.87 -1.78
C GLY A 58 3.58 -15.91 -1.53
N HIS A 59 2.35 -15.63 -1.97
CA HIS A 59 1.26 -16.60 -1.95
C HIS A 59 1.56 -17.87 -2.74
N PHE A 60 2.40 -17.76 -3.78
CA PHE A 60 2.92 -18.90 -4.54
C PHE A 60 3.62 -19.93 -3.66
N VAL A 61 4.38 -19.46 -2.67
CA VAL A 61 5.14 -20.32 -1.75
C VAL A 61 4.24 -20.80 -0.63
N ASN A 62 3.58 -19.88 0.07
CA ASN A 62 2.65 -20.21 1.13
C ASN A 62 1.78 -19.00 1.51
N ARG A 63 0.49 -19.25 1.79
CA ARG A 63 -0.41 -18.23 2.37
C ARG A 63 0.07 -17.75 3.74
N LYS A 64 0.62 -18.65 4.57
CA LYS A 64 1.21 -18.27 5.87
C LYS A 64 2.50 -17.51 5.61
N LYS A 65 2.60 -16.32 6.21
CA LYS A 65 3.78 -15.44 6.08
C LYS A 65 4.11 -15.06 4.61
N HIS A 66 3.11 -14.96 3.72
CA HIS A 66 3.33 -14.59 2.31
C HIS A 66 4.18 -13.33 2.15
N HIS A 67 4.02 -12.31 3.02
CA HIS A 67 4.83 -11.08 2.99
C HIS A 67 6.34 -11.33 3.17
N HIS A 68 6.71 -12.30 4.01
CA HIS A 68 8.11 -12.75 4.11
C HIS A 68 8.55 -13.48 2.84
N HIS A 69 7.67 -14.30 2.26
CA HIS A 69 7.97 -14.97 1.00
C HIS A 69 8.12 -13.96 -0.15
N SER A 70 7.23 -12.97 -0.29
CA SER A 70 7.34 -11.88 -1.26
C SER A 70 8.67 -11.15 -1.11
N TYR A 71 9.06 -10.78 0.12
CA TYR A 71 10.37 -10.20 0.39
C TYR A 71 11.52 -11.07 -0.14
N HIS A 72 11.51 -12.37 0.16
CA HIS A 72 12.56 -13.28 -0.29
C HIS A 72 12.58 -13.41 -1.81
N LEU A 73 11.43 -13.61 -2.46
CA LEU A 73 11.34 -13.74 -3.92
C LEU A 73 11.85 -12.48 -4.61
N ILE A 74 11.39 -11.30 -4.19
CA ILE A 74 11.87 -10.02 -4.73
C ILE A 74 13.38 -9.87 -4.53
N SER A 75 13.90 -10.24 -3.35
CA SER A 75 15.31 -10.07 -3.01
C SER A 75 16.26 -11.03 -3.73
N SER A 76 15.80 -12.20 -4.19
CA SER A 76 16.70 -13.25 -4.73
C SER A 76 16.39 -13.74 -6.15
N ASP A 77 15.24 -13.42 -6.75
CA ASP A 77 14.94 -13.85 -8.12
C ASP A 77 15.88 -13.20 -9.15
N CYS A 78 16.53 -14.02 -9.98
CA CYS A 78 17.46 -13.56 -11.00
C CYS A 78 16.83 -12.68 -12.09
N LEU A 79 15.51 -12.76 -12.31
CA LEU A 79 14.80 -11.87 -13.22
C LEU A 79 14.82 -10.40 -12.76
N LEU A 80 15.20 -10.14 -11.51
CA LEU A 80 15.32 -8.81 -10.92
C LEU A 80 16.79 -8.38 -10.74
N ASP A 81 17.77 -9.13 -11.25
CA ASP A 81 19.20 -8.81 -11.09
C ASP A 81 19.62 -7.54 -11.85
N GLU A 82 18.90 -7.19 -12.91
CA GLU A 82 19.14 -5.95 -13.66
C GLU A 82 18.50 -4.71 -13.01
N TRP A 83 17.69 -4.88 -11.96
CA TRP A 83 17.15 -3.73 -11.23
C TRP A 83 18.26 -3.03 -10.45
N PRO A 84 18.22 -1.68 -10.36
CA PRO A 84 19.06 -0.98 -9.42
C PRO A 84 18.91 -1.56 -8.01
N GLU A 85 20.02 -1.83 -7.33
CA GLU A 85 20.03 -2.46 -5.99
C GLU A 85 19.08 -1.76 -5.01
N LYS A 86 19.09 -0.42 -5.04
CA LYS A 86 18.21 0.40 -4.20
C LYS A 86 16.73 0.20 -4.53
N LEU A 87 16.35 0.13 -5.82
CA LEU A 87 14.97 -0.15 -6.23
C LEU A 87 14.53 -1.50 -5.67
N ARG A 88 15.32 -2.55 -5.92
CA ARG A 88 15.01 -3.92 -5.47
C ARG A 88 14.88 -4.01 -3.96
N LEU A 89 15.80 -3.39 -3.21
CA LEU A 89 15.77 -3.36 -1.75
C LEU A 89 14.52 -2.65 -1.22
N TRP A 90 14.21 -1.46 -1.72
CA TRP A 90 13.02 -0.72 -1.29
C TRP A 90 11.74 -1.49 -1.62
N THR A 91 11.61 -2.00 -2.85
CA THR A 91 10.49 -2.83 -3.26
C THR A 91 10.28 -4.03 -2.32
N ALA A 92 11.35 -4.74 -1.97
CA ALA A 92 11.27 -5.87 -1.05
C ALA A 92 10.83 -5.43 0.36
N VAL A 93 11.42 -4.37 0.92
CA VAL A 93 11.10 -3.88 2.27
C VAL A 93 9.66 -3.38 2.37
N LEU A 94 9.15 -2.70 1.34
CA LEU A 94 7.76 -2.26 1.30
C LEU A 94 6.81 -3.47 1.23
N ALA A 95 7.07 -4.43 0.33
CA ALA A 95 6.32 -5.68 0.24
C ALA A 95 6.36 -6.52 1.52
N LEU A 96 7.47 -6.52 2.27
CA LEU A 96 7.57 -7.20 3.56
C LEU A 96 6.59 -6.62 4.59
N ASN A 97 6.36 -5.31 4.55
CA ASN A 97 5.69 -4.57 5.61
C ASN A 97 4.23 -4.23 5.32
N HIS A 98 3.66 -4.64 4.18
CA HIS A 98 2.26 -4.40 3.82
C HIS A 98 1.22 -5.03 4.79
N ARG A 99 1.67 -5.85 5.76
CA ARG A 99 0.79 -6.42 6.80
C ARG A 99 1.43 -6.65 8.18
N ASN A 100 2.64 -6.15 8.41
CA ASN A 100 3.31 -6.32 9.69
C ASN A 100 2.75 -5.36 10.74
N LYS A 101 2.55 -5.84 11.98
CA LYS A 101 2.19 -4.96 13.12
C LYS A 101 3.34 -4.03 13.50
N LYS A 102 4.57 -4.55 13.50
CA LYS A 102 5.80 -3.78 13.74
C LYS A 102 6.60 -3.72 12.46
N LEU A 103 6.98 -2.52 12.03
CA LEU A 103 7.78 -2.33 10.83
C LEU A 103 9.17 -2.95 10.99
N ARG A 104 9.60 -3.69 9.96
CA ARG A 104 10.92 -4.31 9.82
C ARG A 104 11.70 -3.49 8.81
N LEU A 105 12.43 -2.49 9.31
CA LEU A 105 13.16 -1.51 8.49
C LEU A 105 14.67 -1.65 8.65
N GLU A 106 15.15 -2.71 9.28
CA GLU A 106 16.57 -2.91 9.63
C GLU A 106 17.50 -2.97 8.39
N ALA A 107 16.93 -3.28 7.23
CA ALA A 107 17.65 -3.27 5.95
C ALA A 107 17.81 -1.85 5.36
N LEU A 108 17.09 -0.85 5.89
CA LEU A 108 17.20 0.55 5.51
C LEU A 108 18.00 1.33 6.56
N ASN A 109 18.61 2.43 6.14
CA ASN A 109 19.22 3.37 7.07
C ASN A 109 18.13 4.06 7.90
N ALA A 110 18.37 4.29 9.20
CA ALA A 110 17.44 4.96 10.11
C ALA A 110 16.90 6.30 9.57
N LYS A 111 17.71 7.06 8.83
CA LYS A 111 17.28 8.32 8.17
C LYS A 111 16.17 8.15 7.12
N HIS A 112 15.85 6.92 6.75
CA HIS A 112 14.84 6.57 5.77
C HIS A 112 13.60 5.93 6.40
N HIS A 113 13.55 5.80 7.74
CA HIS A 113 12.44 5.12 8.40
C HIS A 113 11.11 5.86 8.23
N ASP A 114 11.08 7.18 8.37
CA ASP A 114 9.84 7.97 8.23
C ASP A 114 9.31 7.93 6.79
N ARG A 115 10.23 8.08 5.81
CA ARG A 115 9.99 7.88 4.38
C ARG A 115 9.41 6.49 4.09
N ALA A 116 10.02 5.43 4.62
CA ALA A 116 9.51 4.07 4.47
C ALA A 116 8.15 3.88 5.14
N GLY A 117 7.94 4.47 6.32
CA GLY A 117 6.67 4.47 7.04
C GLY A 117 5.53 5.01 6.19
N SER A 118 5.74 6.16 5.53
CA SER A 118 4.76 6.77 4.62
C SER A 118 4.44 5.87 3.42
N LEU A 119 5.46 5.31 2.74
CA LEU A 119 5.24 4.40 1.61
C LEU A 119 4.52 3.10 2.01
N ILE A 120 4.83 2.56 3.19
CA ILE A 120 4.16 1.37 3.73
C ILE A 120 2.71 1.71 4.10
N ALA A 121 2.45 2.90 4.65
CA ALA A 121 1.09 3.35 4.96
C ALA A 121 0.23 3.40 3.68
N LEU A 122 0.74 4.02 2.61
CA LEU A 122 0.07 4.08 1.30
C LEU A 122 -0.24 2.69 0.74
N LEU A 123 0.75 1.78 0.73
CA LEU A 123 0.55 0.41 0.26
C LEU A 123 -0.50 -0.34 1.10
N ARG A 124 -0.50 -0.15 2.43
CA ARG A 124 -1.47 -0.79 3.32
C ARG A 124 -2.88 -0.27 3.12
N MET A 125 -3.04 1.04 2.88
CA MET A 125 -4.32 1.64 2.56
C MET A 125 -4.86 1.09 1.24
N ALA A 126 -4.05 1.08 0.18
CA ALA A 126 -4.43 0.57 -1.13
C ALA A 126 -4.85 -0.92 -1.09
N ASP A 127 -4.06 -1.76 -0.43
CA ASP A 127 -4.36 -3.19 -0.25
C ASP A 127 -5.66 -3.41 0.55
N ALA A 128 -5.95 -2.54 1.52
CA ALA A 128 -7.19 -2.63 2.30
C ALA A 128 -8.43 -2.17 1.53
N LEU A 129 -8.26 -1.29 0.55
CA LEU A 129 -9.36 -0.85 -0.32
C LEU A 129 -9.76 -1.97 -1.30
N ASP A 130 -8.83 -2.80 -1.79
CA ASP A 130 -9.13 -3.98 -2.62
C ASP A 130 -9.15 -5.30 -1.83
N TYR A 131 -9.67 -5.27 -0.59
CA TYR A 131 -9.60 -6.42 0.31
C TYR A 131 -10.29 -7.69 -0.21
N GLU A 132 -11.37 -7.55 -0.99
CA GLU A 132 -12.10 -8.68 -1.60
C GLU A 132 -11.48 -9.15 -2.92
N HIS A 133 -10.44 -8.46 -3.41
CA HIS A 133 -9.79 -8.72 -4.69
C HIS A 133 -10.80 -8.69 -5.86
N ASP A 134 -11.85 -7.88 -5.78
CA ASP A 134 -12.90 -7.73 -6.80
C ASP A 134 -12.79 -6.43 -7.60
N GLN A 135 -11.83 -5.56 -7.27
CA GLN A 135 -11.56 -4.30 -7.94
C GLN A 135 -12.76 -3.35 -7.97
N SER A 136 -13.65 -3.47 -6.98
CA SER A 136 -14.87 -2.66 -6.88
C SER A 136 -14.61 -1.23 -6.41
N VAL A 137 -13.56 -1.01 -5.61
CA VAL A 137 -13.29 0.29 -5.00
C VAL A 137 -12.55 1.21 -5.96
N GLN A 138 -13.05 2.43 -6.15
CA GLN A 138 -12.35 3.48 -6.91
C GLN A 138 -12.27 4.76 -6.09
N ILE A 139 -11.11 5.43 -6.10
CA ILE A 139 -10.92 6.73 -5.45
C ILE A 139 -11.37 7.82 -6.42
N GLU A 140 -12.46 8.49 -6.08
CA GLU A 140 -12.97 9.64 -6.83
C GLU A 140 -12.22 10.91 -6.45
N ARG A 141 -12.14 11.16 -5.14
CA ARG A 141 -11.63 12.43 -4.60
C ARG A 141 -11.01 12.22 -3.23
N ILE A 142 -9.94 12.96 -2.97
CA ILE A 142 -9.28 13.05 -1.66
C ILE A 142 -9.22 14.52 -1.26
N GLU A 143 -9.59 14.81 -0.01
CA GLU A 143 -9.54 16.16 0.56
C GLU A 143 -8.81 16.13 1.89
N ILE A 144 -7.91 17.09 2.10
CA ILE A 144 -7.17 17.24 3.36
C ILE A 144 -7.74 18.46 4.10
N GLU A 145 -8.27 18.22 5.29
CA GLU A 145 -8.78 19.24 6.21
C GLU A 145 -7.80 19.42 7.38
N TRP A 146 -6.88 20.37 7.23
CA TRP A 146 -5.78 20.60 8.18
C TRP A 146 -6.24 21.03 9.57
N GLU A 147 -7.28 21.87 9.66
CA GLU A 147 -7.78 22.37 10.94
C GLU A 147 -8.37 21.26 11.81
N ALA A 148 -9.03 20.29 11.18
CA ALA A 148 -9.62 19.13 11.84
C ALA A 148 -8.66 17.93 11.96
N GLN A 149 -7.47 18.01 11.34
CA GLN A 149 -6.54 16.89 11.15
C GLN A 149 -7.22 15.68 10.50
N GLN A 150 -7.97 15.92 9.43
CA GLN A 150 -8.77 14.91 8.75
C GLN A 150 -8.43 14.78 7.27
N VAL A 151 -8.51 13.56 6.76
CA VAL A 151 -8.38 13.22 5.35
C VAL A 151 -9.65 12.51 4.90
N HIS A 152 -10.34 13.08 3.93
CA HIS A 152 -11.62 12.58 3.41
C HIS A 152 -11.38 11.85 2.09
N LEU A 153 -11.62 10.54 2.07
CA LEU A 153 -11.52 9.72 0.87
C LEU A 153 -12.94 9.42 0.38
N HIS A 154 -13.26 9.94 -0.80
CA HIS A 154 -14.52 9.66 -1.48
C HIS A 154 -14.29 8.51 -2.45
N VAL A 155 -14.98 7.40 -2.22
CA VAL A 155 -14.81 6.17 -3.00
C VAL A 155 -16.12 5.62 -3.53
N GLN A 156 -16.05 4.98 -4.71
CA GLN A 156 -17.06 4.04 -5.18
C GLN A 156 -16.82 2.66 -4.55
N GLY A 157 -17.85 1.80 -4.50
CA GLY A 157 -17.71 0.42 -4.05
C GLY A 157 -17.35 0.26 -2.58
N LEU A 158 -17.76 1.21 -1.72
CA LEU A 158 -17.34 1.28 -0.32
C LEU A 158 -17.42 -0.10 0.37
N PRO A 159 -16.32 -0.57 1.02
CA PRO A 159 -16.33 -1.85 1.69
C PRO A 159 -17.44 -1.93 2.75
N THR A 160 -18.05 -3.11 2.89
CA THR A 160 -19.15 -3.34 3.82
C THR A 160 -18.71 -3.16 5.27
N ALA A 161 -19.67 -3.02 6.19
CA ALA A 161 -19.39 -2.88 7.63
C ALA A 161 -18.55 -4.03 8.23
N GLU A 162 -18.59 -5.23 7.61
CA GLU A 162 -17.78 -6.38 8.00
C GLU A 162 -16.28 -6.15 7.76
N HIS A 163 -15.92 -5.25 6.85
CA HIS A 163 -14.54 -4.95 6.49
C HIS A 163 -13.94 -3.77 7.26
N THR A 164 -14.77 -3.05 8.04
CA THR A 164 -14.34 -1.88 8.81
C THR A 164 -13.20 -2.18 9.78
N GLU A 165 -13.22 -3.32 10.47
CA GLU A 165 -12.12 -3.70 11.40
C GLU A 165 -10.79 -3.89 10.65
N ARG A 166 -10.85 -4.48 9.44
CA ARG A 166 -9.67 -4.72 8.61
C ARG A 166 -9.13 -3.43 8.02
N LEU A 167 -10.01 -2.57 7.52
CA LEU A 167 -9.68 -1.20 7.09
C LEU A 167 -8.99 -0.44 8.24
N GLN A 168 -9.60 -0.46 9.41
CA GLN A 168 -9.08 0.19 10.62
C GLN A 168 -7.67 -0.30 10.97
N GLY A 169 -7.43 -1.61 10.95
CA GLY A 169 -6.10 -2.18 11.21
C GLY A 169 -5.05 -1.88 10.13
N LYS A 170 -5.46 -1.58 8.91
CA LYS A 170 -4.57 -1.24 7.79
C LYS A 170 -4.26 0.25 7.72
N PHE A 171 -5.24 1.10 8.00
CA PHE A 171 -5.11 2.56 8.04
C PHE A 171 -4.43 3.07 9.32
N GLN A 172 -4.38 2.27 10.39
CA GLN A 172 -3.76 2.68 11.67
C GLN A 172 -2.33 3.24 11.49
N LEU A 173 -1.54 2.68 10.58
CA LEU A 173 -0.19 3.18 10.31
C LEU A 173 -0.23 4.59 9.68
N ALA A 174 -1.13 4.82 8.72
CA ALA A 174 -1.33 6.12 8.09
C ALA A 174 -1.74 7.17 9.13
N CYS A 175 -2.72 6.84 9.98
CA CYS A 175 -3.14 7.73 11.06
C CYS A 175 -1.99 8.11 11.99
N HIS A 176 -1.14 7.15 12.34
CA HIS A 176 -0.01 7.37 13.23
C HIS A 176 1.14 8.15 12.58
N VAL A 177 1.48 7.83 11.33
CA VAL A 177 2.62 8.47 10.63
C VAL A 177 2.32 9.92 10.29
N TRP A 178 1.07 10.24 9.95
CA TRP A 178 0.70 11.60 9.53
C TRP A 178 -0.04 12.40 10.59
N ASP A 179 -0.33 11.81 11.76
CA ASP A 179 -1.15 12.42 12.82
C ASP A 179 -2.49 12.95 12.28
N MET A 180 -3.16 12.12 11.47
CA MET A 180 -4.41 12.44 10.78
C MET A 180 -5.47 11.35 11.01
N GLN A 181 -6.73 11.74 11.06
CA GLN A 181 -7.86 10.82 10.96
C GLN A 181 -8.28 10.66 9.51
N PHE A 182 -8.74 9.46 9.14
CA PHE A 182 -9.20 9.16 7.79
C PHE A 182 -10.70 8.90 7.82
N LEU A 183 -11.45 9.59 6.95
CA LEU A 183 -12.89 9.40 6.78
C LEU A 183 -13.16 8.85 5.39
N LEU A 184 -13.74 7.64 5.32
CA LEU A 184 -14.11 6.99 4.07
C LEU A 184 -15.60 7.25 3.75
N HIS A 185 -15.86 7.95 2.65
CA HIS A 185 -17.19 8.33 2.18
C HIS A 185 -17.57 7.50 0.95
N SER A 186 -18.81 6.97 0.92
CA SER A 186 -19.38 6.41 -0.32
C SER A 186 -19.89 7.54 -1.20
N VAL A 187 -19.59 7.50 -2.51
CA VAL A 187 -20.19 8.43 -3.49
C VAL A 187 -21.52 7.92 -4.04
N GLU A 188 -21.80 6.63 -3.89
CA GLU A 188 -23.00 5.97 -4.44
C GLU A 188 -24.16 5.97 -3.43
N GLU A 189 -23.83 5.97 -2.14
CA GLU A 189 -24.80 5.79 -1.07
C GLU A 189 -24.67 6.91 -0.04
N ASN A 190 -25.81 7.50 0.33
CA ASN A 190 -25.86 8.49 1.40
C ASN A 190 -25.80 7.81 2.78
N ARG A 191 -24.62 7.34 3.15
CA ARG A 191 -24.32 6.69 4.43
C ARG A 191 -23.32 7.53 5.23
N GLN A 192 -23.30 7.34 6.55
CA GLN A 192 -22.29 7.96 7.41
C GLN A 192 -20.88 7.47 7.02
N PRO A 193 -19.87 8.35 7.02
CA PRO A 193 -18.51 7.95 6.67
C PRO A 193 -17.94 6.99 7.70
N ILE A 194 -17.06 6.10 7.23
CA ILE A 194 -16.29 5.21 8.09
C ILE A 194 -15.12 6.01 8.65
N LEU A 195 -15.12 6.24 9.96
CA LEU A 195 -14.01 6.88 10.67
C LEU A 195 -12.90 5.85 10.95
N LEU A 196 -11.69 6.18 10.54
CA LEU A 196 -10.47 5.41 10.73
C LEU A 196 -9.47 6.29 11.49
N SER A 197 -9.11 5.89 12.70
CA SER A 197 -8.25 6.68 13.59
C SER A 197 -7.10 5.84 14.17
N SER A 198 -6.07 6.48 14.70
CA SER A 198 -5.13 5.77 15.57
C SER A 198 -5.88 5.27 16.80
N SER A 199 -5.89 3.95 17.05
CA SER A 199 -6.46 3.43 18.30
C SER A 199 -5.81 4.15 19.50
N THR A 200 -6.63 4.71 20.39
CA THR A 200 -6.21 5.22 21.71
C THR A 200 -5.46 4.16 22.51
#